data_AF-A0A925UDZ3-F1
#
_entry.id   AF-A0A925UDZ3-F1
#
_cell.length_a   1.000
_cell.length_b   1.000
_cell.length_c   1.000
_cell.angle_alpha   90.00
_cell.angle_beta   90.00
_cell.angle_gamma   90.00
#
_symmetry.space_group_name_H-M   'P 1'
#
loop_
_entity.id
_entity.type
_entity.pdbx_description
1 polymer ?
#
loop_
_entity_poly.entity_id
_entity_poly.type
_entity_poly.pdbx_seq_one_letter_code
_entity_poly.pdbx_strand_id
1 'polypeptide(L)' 'AGYSYHNFWWIPNDADDSFEAKGLNWQHLHINPAAEVVIVKFSSHPVPNTAFTHVQDRQAFAAIARALRDARGTGQ' A
#
# COMPACT_ATOMS: atom_id res chain seq x y z
N ALA A 1 0.34 1.38 15.72
CA ALA A 1 1.28 0.24 15.61
C ALA A 1 2.45 0.65 14.71
N GLY A 2 3.64 0.10 14.93
CA GLY A 2 4.79 0.29 14.04
C GLY A 2 4.77 -0.71 12.88
N TYR A 3 5.71 -0.59 11.94
CA TYR A 3 5.92 -1.57 10.88
C TYR A 3 6.67 -2.80 11.41
N SER A 4 6.31 -3.99 10.90
CA SER A 4 7.06 -5.24 11.05
C SER A 4 7.69 -5.64 9.70
N TYR A 5 8.59 -6.62 9.70
CA TYR A 5 9.24 -7.11 8.49
C TYR A 5 9.41 -8.63 8.54
N HIS A 6 9.07 -9.34 7.45
CA HIS A 6 9.22 -10.79 7.35
C HIS A 6 9.38 -11.23 5.88
N ASN A 7 10.30 -12.15 5.59
CA ASN A 7 10.53 -12.74 4.26
C ASN A 7 10.54 -11.72 3.10
N PHE A 8 11.28 -10.63 3.29
CA PHE A 8 11.40 -9.52 2.33
C PHE A 8 10.19 -8.59 2.18
N TRP A 9 9.17 -8.72 3.04
CA TRP A 9 7.98 -7.89 3.04
C TRP A 9 7.90 -6.98 4.27
N TRP A 10 7.50 -5.73 4.02
CA TRP A 10 7.07 -4.79 5.05
C TRP A 10 5.61 -5.05 5.41
N ILE A 11 5.32 -5.06 6.71
CA ILE A 11 3.99 -5.32 7.26
C ILE A 11 3.57 -4.08 8.06
N PRO A 12 2.64 -3.24 7.54
CA PRO A 12 2.23 -2.01 8.19
C PRO A 12 1.44 -2.20 9.49
N ASN A 13 0.95 -3.42 9.75
CA ASN A 13 0.01 -3.76 10.82
C ASN A 13 -1.24 -2.85 10.78
N ASP A 14 -1.83 -2.71 9.59
CA ASP A 14 -3.12 -2.03 9.41
C ASP A 14 -4.29 -3.01 9.55
N ALA A 15 -5.52 -2.48 9.46
CA ALA A 15 -6.74 -3.27 9.65
C ALA A 15 -7.07 -4.21 8.49
N ASP A 16 -6.37 -4.08 7.36
CA ASP A 16 -6.64 -4.82 6.13
C ASP A 16 -5.66 -6.00 5.94
N ASP A 17 -4.83 -6.28 6.96
CA ASP A 17 -3.73 -7.25 6.91
C ASP A 17 -2.86 -7.07 5.66
N SER A 18 -2.59 -5.81 5.30
CA SER A 18 -1.82 -5.50 4.11
C SER A 18 -0.33 -5.80 4.31
N PHE A 19 0.37 -6.00 3.20
CA PHE A 19 1.83 -6.13 3.17
C PHE A 19 2.40 -5.59 1.87
N GLU A 20 3.64 -5.12 1.91
CA GLU A 20 4.21 -4.38 0.79
C GLU A 20 5.73 -4.54 0.63
N ALA A 21 6.18 -4.45 -0.61
CA ALA A 21 7.58 -4.29 -0.96
C ALA A 21 7.81 -2.85 -1.42
N LYS A 22 8.90 -2.24 -0.94
CA LYS A 22 9.22 -0.83 -1.19
C LYS A 22 10.62 -0.75 -1.80
N GLY A 23 10.76 0.04 -2.86
CA GLY A 23 12.03 0.32 -3.51
C GLY A 23 12.42 1.79 -3.43
N LEU A 24 13.70 2.08 -3.63
CA LEU A 24 14.19 3.45 -3.80
C LEU A 24 13.52 4.12 -5.00
N ASN A 25 13.59 5.45 -5.05
CA ASN A 25 12.95 6.24 -6.12
C ASN A 25 11.43 5.98 -6.24
N TRP A 26 10.83 5.54 -5.12
CA TRP A 26 9.39 5.42 -4.86
C TRP A 26 8.69 4.27 -5.58
N GLN A 27 9.37 3.14 -5.75
CA GLN A 27 8.71 1.91 -6.19
C GLN A 27 7.86 1.31 -5.07
N HIS A 28 6.68 0.82 -5.40
CA HIS A 28 5.84 0.04 -4.49
C HIS A 28 5.18 -1.16 -5.18
N LEU A 29 5.14 -2.27 -4.45
CA LEU A 29 4.20 -3.36 -4.66
C LEU A 29 3.43 -3.53 -3.35
N HIS A 30 2.16 -3.18 -3.36
CA HIS A 30 1.28 -3.22 -2.19
C HIS A 30 0.17 -4.24 -2.41
N ILE A 31 -0.05 -5.13 -1.45
CA ILE A 31 -1.05 -6.19 -1.51
C ILE A 31 -2.00 -6.01 -0.33
N ASN A 32 -3.28 -5.86 -0.63
CA ASN A 32 -4.36 -5.73 0.36
C ASN A 32 -5.36 -6.88 0.15
N PRO A 33 -5.26 -7.96 0.95
CA PRO A 33 -6.15 -9.11 0.84
C PRO A 33 -7.61 -8.76 1.14
N ALA A 34 -7.86 -7.94 2.17
CA ALA A 34 -9.22 -7.60 2.60
C ALA A 34 -10.03 -6.83 1.55
N ALA A 35 -9.38 -5.99 0.74
CA ALA A 35 -9.99 -5.28 -0.37
C ALA A 35 -9.82 -5.99 -1.73
N GLU A 36 -9.17 -7.16 -1.74
CA GLU A 36 -8.81 -7.95 -2.93
C GLU A 36 -8.15 -7.11 -4.03
N VAL A 37 -7.11 -6.35 -3.65
CA VAL A 37 -6.41 -5.46 -4.59
C VAL A 37 -4.89 -5.61 -4.46
N VAL A 38 -4.23 -5.57 -5.62
CA VAL A 38 -2.78 -5.42 -5.75
C VAL A 38 -2.50 -4.10 -6.44
N ILE A 39 -1.66 -3.26 -5.83
CA ILE A 39 -1.25 -1.97 -6.37
C ILE A 39 0.23 -2.03 -6.72
N VAL A 40 0.53 -1.81 -7.99
CA VAL A 40 1.90 -1.65 -8.50
C VAL A 40 2.12 -0.20 -8.85
N LYS A 41 3.11 0.44 -8.22
CA LYS A 41 3.47 1.83 -8.49
C LYS A 41 4.94 1.89 -8.90
N PHE A 42 5.17 2.22 -10.17
CA PHE A 42 6.49 2.58 -10.68
C PHE A 42 6.69 4.09 -10.59
N SER A 43 7.90 4.52 -10.27
CA SER A 43 8.23 5.93 -10.08
C SER A 43 9.70 6.19 -10.39
N SER A 44 10.08 7.46 -10.41
CA SER A 44 11.47 7.90 -10.68
C SER A 44 11.85 9.08 -9.78
N HIS A 45 11.33 9.11 -8.55
CA HIS A 45 11.47 10.28 -7.69
C HIS A 45 12.95 10.60 -7.43
N PRO A 46 13.37 11.88 -7.53
CA PRO A 46 14.78 12.27 -7.46
C PRO A 46 15.43 12.02 -6.10
N VAL A 47 14.64 12.00 -5.02
CA VAL A 47 15.11 11.67 -3.68
C VAL A 47 14.91 10.17 -3.41
N PRO A 48 15.99 9.37 -3.27
CA PRO A 48 15.91 7.93 -3.04
C PRO A 48 15.64 7.62 -1.56
N ASN A 49 14.52 8.10 -1.03
CA ASN A 49 14.09 7.84 0.33
C ASN A 49 12.56 7.64 0.37
N THR A 50 12.13 6.49 0.87
CA THR A 50 10.71 6.10 0.95
C THR A 50 9.98 6.73 2.14
N ALA A 51 10.69 7.32 3.10
CA ALA A 51 10.07 8.03 4.23
C ALA A 51 9.34 9.30 3.80
N PHE A 52 9.79 9.95 2.71
CA PHE A 52 9.25 11.24 2.26
C PHE A 52 7.81 11.14 1.74
N THR A 53 7.40 9.98 1.21
CA THR A 53 6.03 9.75 0.72
C THR A 53 5.21 8.78 1.50
N HIS A 54 5.79 8.21 2.54
CA HIS A 54 5.18 7.11 3.23
C HIS A 54 3.72 7.41 3.63
N VAL A 55 3.44 8.64 4.07
CA VAL A 55 2.08 9.07 4.42
C VAL A 55 1.18 9.15 3.20
N GLN A 56 1.63 9.79 2.12
CA GLN A 56 0.85 9.98 0.89
C GLN A 56 0.53 8.63 0.22
N ASP A 57 1.50 7.73 0.15
CA ASP A 57 1.33 6.40 -0.46
C ASP A 57 0.29 5.59 0.30
N ARG A 58 0.37 5.56 1.64
CA ARG A 58 -0.61 4.87 2.48
C ARG A 58 -2.02 5.45 2.34
N GLN A 59 -2.15 6.78 2.30
CA GLN A 59 -3.44 7.43 2.12
C GLN A 59 -4.06 7.10 0.76
N ALA A 60 -3.26 7.12 -0.31
CA ALA A 60 -3.71 6.77 -1.65
C ALA A 60 -4.18 5.31 -1.72
N PHE A 61 -3.39 4.37 -1.18
CA PHE A 61 -3.74 2.94 -1.21
C PHE A 61 -5.00 2.63 -0.38
N ALA A 62 -5.13 3.25 0.80
CA ALA A 62 -6.35 3.13 1.61
C ALA A 62 -7.58 3.70 0.90
N ALA A 63 -7.45 4.82 0.19
CA ALA A 63 -8.53 5.41 -0.59
C ALA A 63 -8.97 4.50 -1.75
N ILE A 64 -8.01 3.87 -2.46
CA ILE A 64 -8.30 2.89 -3.52
C ILE A 64 -9.04 1.68 -2.93
N ALA A 65 -8.53 1.10 -1.84
CA ALA A 65 -9.14 -0.03 -1.16
C ALA A 65 -10.58 0.27 -0.72
N ARG A 66 -10.82 1.48 -0.18
CA ARG A 66 -12.17 1.95 0.16
C ARG A 66 -13.07 2.05 -1.07
N ALA A 67 -12.61 2.70 -2.13
CA ALA A 67 -13.41 2.87 -3.34
C ALA A 67 -13.83 1.52 -3.96
N LEU A 68 -12.95 0.53 -3.94
CA LEU A 68 -13.26 -0.83 -4.41
C LEU A 68 -14.30 -1.53 -3.53
N ARG A 69 -14.23 -1.37 -2.21
CA ARG A 69 -15.27 -1.90 -1.30
C ARG A 69 -16.62 -1.25 -1.54
N ASP A 70 -16.65 0.07 -1.66
CA ASP A 70 -17.89 0.82 -1.91
C ASP A 70 -18.55 0.39 -3.23
N ALA A 71 -17.76 0.24 -4.30
CA ALA A 71 -18.25 -0.21 -5.60
C ALA A 71 -18.85 -1.64 -5.59
N ARG A 72 -18.34 -2.52 -4.71
CA ARG A 72 -18.85 -3.89 -4.54
C ARG A 72 -20.12 -3.91 -3.69
N GLY A 73 -20.23 -3.03 -2.70
CA GLY A 73 -21.42 -2.86 -1.87
C GLY A 73 -22.62 -2.27 -2.64
N THR A 74 -22.39 -1.49 -3.68
CA THR A 74 -23.45 -0.92 -4.53
C THR A 74 -24.12 -1.91 -5.49
N GLY A 75 -23.70 -3.18 -5.49
CA GLY A 75 -24.25 -4.25 -6.34
C GLY A 75 -25.20 -5.22 -5.63
N GLN A 76 -25.59 -4.96 -4.37
CA GLN A 76 -26.46 -5.83 -3.57
C GLN A 76 -27.67 -5.09 -2.99
#